data_AF-A0A329R6I4-F1
#
_entry.id   AF-A0A329R6I4-F1
#
_cell.length_a   1.000
_cell.length_b   1.000
_cell.length_c   1.000
_cell.angle_alpha   90.00
_cell.angle_beta   90.00
_cell.angle_gamma   90.00
#
_symmetry.space_group_name_H-M   'P 1'
#
loop_
_entity.id
_entity.type
_entity.pdbx_description
1 polymer ?
#
loop_
_entity_poly.entity_id
_entity_poly.type
_entity_poly.pdbx_seq_one_letter_code
_entity_poly.pdbx_strand_id
1 'polypeptide(L)'
;MKNRAELRRRTSLAPLRANTTRWSSTFMTLERYVRIRDAIKRVDAVYDLVPKPAAHRRIIALVESLKTFKSVCKKLQEESISMKSVRLLFDKMAEMFPVTGHYLRPDAEIVHSPVFCERCREGFSRY
;
A
#
# COMPACT_ATOMS: atom_id res chain seq x y z
N MET A 1 -2.84 -30.55 5.29
CA MET A 1 -1.35 -30.50 5.29
C MET A 1 -0.70 -30.68 3.91
N LYS A 2 -1.29 -31.42 2.97
CA LYS A 2 -0.66 -31.74 1.66
C LYS A 2 -0.28 -30.51 0.80
N ASN A 3 -1.13 -29.49 0.74
CA ASN A 3 -0.92 -28.33 -0.14
C ASN A 3 0.29 -27.45 0.26
N ARG A 4 0.58 -27.33 1.57
CA ARG A 4 1.74 -26.56 2.05
C ARG A 4 3.06 -27.24 1.68
N ALA A 5 3.11 -28.57 1.80
CA ALA A 5 4.28 -29.35 1.43
C ALA A 5 4.51 -29.28 -0.09
N GLU A 6 3.44 -29.40 -0.87
CA GLU A 6 3.52 -29.32 -2.34
C GLU A 6 3.97 -27.93 -2.83
N LEU A 7 3.48 -26.86 -2.21
CA LEU A 7 3.92 -25.50 -2.53
C LEU A 7 5.40 -25.27 -2.15
N ARG A 8 5.87 -25.85 -1.03
CA ARG A 8 7.28 -25.77 -0.61
C ARG A 8 8.26 -26.38 -1.60
N ARG A 9 7.82 -27.39 -2.38
CA ARG A 9 8.62 -27.96 -3.47
C ARG A 9 8.84 -26.98 -4.62
N ARG A 10 7.99 -25.94 -4.73
CA ARG A 10 7.95 -25.00 -5.86
C ARG A 10 8.39 -23.59 -5.47
N THR A 11 8.35 -23.23 -4.19
CA THR A 11 8.84 -21.94 -3.67
C THR A 11 9.16 -22.05 -2.17
N SER A 12 10.17 -21.30 -1.71
CA SER A 12 10.48 -21.17 -0.28
C SER A 12 9.43 -20.34 0.49
N LEU A 13 8.52 -19.66 -0.23
CA LEU A 13 7.52 -18.77 0.37
C LEU A 13 6.21 -19.49 0.70
N ALA A 14 5.70 -19.31 1.92
CA ALA A 14 4.41 -19.85 2.37
C ALA A 14 3.31 -18.76 2.43
N PRO A 15 2.06 -19.01 2.02
CA PRO A 15 0.99 -18.03 2.12
C PRO A 15 0.87 -17.43 3.53
N LEU A 16 0.71 -16.11 3.61
CA LEU A 16 0.43 -15.42 4.87
C LEU A 16 -1.05 -15.50 5.17
N ARG A 17 -1.39 -15.73 6.44
CA ARG A 17 -2.76 -15.54 6.93
C ARG A 17 -2.98 -14.05 7.12
N ALA A 18 -4.06 -13.51 6.55
CA ALA A 18 -4.44 -12.12 6.79
C ALA A 18 -4.65 -11.89 8.29
N ASN A 19 -4.02 -10.85 8.84
CA ASN A 19 -4.26 -10.36 10.20
C ASN A 19 -5.01 -9.04 10.09
N THR A 20 -6.24 -8.98 10.61
CA THR A 20 -7.21 -7.88 10.44
C THR A 20 -6.69 -6.52 10.91
N THR A 21 -5.72 -6.46 11.82
CA THR A 21 -5.43 -5.22 12.57
C THR A 21 -4.52 -4.20 11.86
N ARG A 22 -3.88 -4.50 10.73
CA ARG A 22 -2.94 -3.55 10.07
C ARG A 22 -2.94 -3.67 8.55
N TRP A 23 -3.14 -2.56 7.83
CA TRP A 23 -3.13 -2.50 6.35
C TRP A 23 -1.85 -3.09 5.72
N SER A 24 -0.72 -3.04 6.43
CA SER A 24 0.54 -3.62 6.00
C SER A 24 0.49 -5.15 5.86
N SER A 25 -0.31 -5.85 6.66
CA SER A 25 -0.50 -7.31 6.57
C SER A 25 -1.26 -7.69 5.29
N THR A 26 -2.27 -6.89 4.93
CA THR A 26 -3.08 -7.06 3.72
C THR A 26 -2.21 -6.81 2.49
N PHE A 27 -1.42 -5.73 2.49
CA PHE A 27 -0.43 -5.46 1.46
C PHE A 27 0.58 -6.62 1.29
N MET A 28 1.18 -7.09 2.39
CA MET A 28 2.13 -8.21 2.36
C MET A 28 1.51 -9.50 1.81
N THR A 29 0.24 -9.74 2.09
CA THR A 29 -0.48 -10.93 1.59
C THR A 29 -0.68 -10.84 0.07
N LEU A 30 -1.13 -9.69 -0.44
CA LEU A 30 -1.30 -9.46 -1.88
C LEU A 30 0.03 -9.52 -2.62
N GLU A 31 1.07 -8.86 -2.08
CA GLU A 31 2.42 -8.93 -2.63
C GLU A 31 2.94 -10.36 -2.69
N ARG A 32 2.72 -11.14 -1.62
CA ARG A 32 3.13 -12.55 -1.57
C ARG A 32 2.35 -13.39 -2.57
N TYR A 33 1.04 -13.20 -2.68
CA TYR A 33 0.21 -13.86 -3.68
C TYR A 33 0.74 -13.64 -5.10
N VAL A 34 1.05 -12.40 -5.47
CA VAL A 34 1.60 -12.08 -6.81
C VAL A 34 2.89 -12.87 -7.08
N ARG A 35 3.79 -12.98 -6.09
CA ARG A 35 5.05 -13.71 -6.22
C ARG A 35 4.88 -15.24 -6.37
N ILE A 36 3.88 -15.82 -5.71
CA ILE A 36 3.69 -17.28 -5.68
C ILE A 36 2.62 -17.78 -6.65
N ARG A 37 1.90 -16.89 -7.35
CA ARG A 37 0.76 -17.26 -8.20
C ARG A 37 1.06 -18.38 -9.18
N ASP A 38 2.18 -18.30 -9.88
CA ASP A 38 2.50 -19.28 -10.91
C ASP A 38 2.89 -20.63 -10.30
N ALA A 39 3.40 -20.65 -9.07
CA ALA A 39 3.59 -21.87 -8.31
C ALA A 39 2.25 -22.48 -7.86
N ILE A 40 1.30 -21.65 -7.38
CA ILE A 40 -0.04 -22.10 -6.98
C ILE A 40 -0.80 -22.72 -8.17
N LYS A 41 -0.69 -22.11 -9.36
CA LYS A 41 -1.30 -22.63 -10.60
C LYS A 41 -0.85 -24.02 -11.01
N ARG A 42 0.24 -24.54 -10.44
CA ARG A 42 0.73 -25.88 -10.75
C ARG A 42 0.35 -26.91 -9.67
N VAL A 43 -0.46 -26.51 -8.68
CA VAL A 43 -0.95 -27.37 -7.61
C VAL A 43 -2.46 -27.58 -7.82
N ASP A 44 -2.83 -28.73 -8.39
CA ASP A 44 -4.20 -29.03 -8.81
C ASP A 44 -5.24 -28.79 -7.71
N ALA A 45 -4.91 -29.20 -6.47
CA ALA A 45 -5.79 -29.06 -5.30
C ALA A 45 -6.16 -27.61 -4.94
N VAL A 46 -5.50 -26.60 -5.51
CA VAL A 46 -5.78 -25.17 -5.26
C VAL A 46 -5.87 -24.36 -6.56
N TYR A 47 -5.84 -25.00 -7.72
CA TYR A 47 -5.87 -24.34 -9.02
C TYR A 47 -7.14 -23.48 -9.18
N ASP A 48 -8.31 -24.07 -8.85
CA ASP A 48 -9.61 -23.42 -8.97
C ASP A 48 -9.81 -22.25 -7.99
N LEU A 49 -8.96 -22.15 -6.97
CA LEU A 49 -8.97 -21.05 -6.00
C LEU A 49 -8.15 -19.84 -6.48
N VAL A 50 -7.38 -19.97 -7.56
CA VAL A 50 -6.57 -18.86 -8.09
C VAL A 50 -7.49 -17.82 -8.73
N PRO A 51 -7.36 -16.52 -8.38
CA PRO A 51 -8.13 -15.47 -9.02
C PRO A 51 -8.02 -15.50 -10.55
N LYS A 52 -9.17 -15.35 -11.21
CA LYS A 52 -9.27 -15.25 -12.68
C LYS A 52 -8.31 -14.20 -13.25
N PRO A 53 -7.86 -14.32 -14.52
CA PRO A 53 -6.88 -13.39 -15.11
C PRO A 53 -7.22 -11.91 -14.95
N ALA A 54 -8.50 -11.52 -15.09
CA ALA A 54 -8.95 -10.14 -14.89
C ALA A 54 -8.77 -9.66 -13.43
N ALA A 55 -9.15 -10.49 -12.45
CA ALA A 55 -8.96 -10.19 -11.04
C ALA A 55 -7.47 -10.12 -10.68
N HIS A 56 -6.65 -11.01 -11.24
CA HIS A 56 -5.20 -10.96 -11.04
C HIS A 56 -4.58 -9.66 -11.56
N ARG A 57 -4.98 -9.17 -12.74
CA ARG A 57 -4.52 -7.87 -13.26
C ARG A 57 -4.89 -6.72 -12.31
N ARG A 58 -6.11 -6.73 -11.77
CA ARG A 58 -6.54 -5.75 -10.74
C ARG A 58 -5.70 -5.84 -9.47
N ILE A 59 -5.36 -7.05 -9.02
CA ILE A 59 -4.48 -7.24 -7.86
C ILE A 59 -3.07 -6.72 -8.12
N ILE A 60 -2.49 -6.93 -9.31
CA ILE A 60 -1.18 -6.37 -9.66
C ILE A 60 -1.23 -4.84 -9.59
N ALA A 61 -2.21 -4.22 -10.26
CA ALA A 61 -2.35 -2.76 -10.24
C ALA A 61 -2.48 -2.22 -8.81
N LEU A 62 -3.29 -2.87 -7.98
CA LEU A 62 -3.44 -2.52 -6.57
C LEU A 62 -2.14 -2.65 -5.78
N VAL A 63 -1.38 -3.74 -5.98
CA VAL A 63 -0.08 -3.94 -5.32
C VAL A 63 0.91 -2.84 -5.70
N GLU A 64 0.95 -2.42 -6.97
CA GLU A 64 1.81 -1.31 -7.39
C GLU A 64 1.40 0.02 -6.74
N SER A 65 0.11 0.35 -6.71
CA SER A 65 -0.36 1.52 -5.96
C SER A 65 0.05 1.45 -4.48
N LEU A 66 -0.18 0.32 -3.81
CA LEU A 66 0.16 0.14 -2.40
C LEU A 66 1.68 0.22 -2.13
N LYS A 67 2.55 -0.15 -3.07
CA LYS A 67 4.00 0.06 -2.95
C LYS A 67 4.33 1.56 -2.89
N THR A 68 3.70 2.39 -3.71
CA THR A 68 3.85 3.84 -3.66
C THR A 68 3.43 4.39 -2.30
N PHE A 69 2.23 4.04 -1.82
CA PHE A 69 1.76 4.45 -0.48
C PHE A 69 2.72 4.00 0.62
N LYS A 70 3.21 2.75 0.58
CA LYS A 70 4.18 2.25 1.55
C LYS A 70 5.48 3.03 1.54
N SER A 71 5.99 3.40 0.37
CA SER A 71 7.21 4.20 0.27
C SER A 71 7.02 5.60 0.86
N VAL A 72 5.88 6.25 0.58
CA VAL A 72 5.57 7.56 1.13
C VAL A 72 5.39 7.49 2.64
N CYS A 73 4.63 6.52 3.16
CA CYS A 73 4.48 6.33 4.61
C CYS A 73 5.83 6.12 5.32
N LYS A 74 6.75 5.34 4.72
CA LYS A 74 8.10 5.19 5.27
C LYS A 74 8.87 6.50 5.29
N LYS A 75 8.81 7.27 4.19
CA LYS A 75 9.50 8.56 4.09
C LYS A 75 8.96 9.55 5.12
N LEU A 76 7.65 9.59 5.32
CA LEU A 76 6.99 10.44 6.32
C LEU A 76 7.33 10.07 7.77
N GLN A 77 7.82 8.85 8.02
CA GLN A 77 8.26 8.39 9.33
C GLN A 77 9.73 8.70 9.63
N GLU A 78 10.48 9.25 8.68
CA GLU A 78 11.87 9.64 8.90
C GLU A 78 11.96 10.87 9.80
N GLU A 79 12.81 10.84 10.82
CA GLU A 79 12.99 11.95 11.77
C GLU A 79 13.51 13.23 11.11
N SER A 80 14.23 13.10 10.00
CA SER A 80 14.85 14.21 9.27
C SER A 80 13.94 14.86 8.23
N ILE A 81 12.68 14.44 8.11
CA ILE A 81 11.79 14.97 7.06
C ILE A 81 11.36 16.41 7.37
N SER A 82 11.61 17.32 6.42
CA SER A 82 11.12 18.69 6.52
C SER A 82 9.62 18.79 6.23
N MET A 83 8.94 19.78 6.82
CA MET A 83 7.53 20.06 6.51
C MET A 83 7.28 20.40 5.03
N LYS A 84 8.26 21.01 4.35
CA LYS A 84 8.22 21.24 2.90
C LYS A 84 8.16 19.92 2.13
N SER A 85 9.00 18.96 2.51
CA SER A 85 9.02 17.62 1.91
C SER A 85 7.73 16.85 2.18
N VAL A 86 7.19 16.94 3.41
CA VAL A 86 5.87 16.36 3.75
C VAL A 86 4.80 16.91 2.82
N ARG A 87 4.75 18.24 2.64
CA ARG A 87 3.78 18.89 1.77
C ARG A 87 3.89 18.42 0.32
N LEU A 88 5.10 18.41 -0.23
CA LEU A 88 5.37 17.93 -1.60
C LEU A 88 4.93 16.48 -1.80
N LEU A 89 5.17 15.61 -0.81
CA LEU A 89 4.73 14.22 -0.87
C LEU A 89 3.20 14.11 -0.89
N PHE A 90 2.49 14.87 -0.06
CA PHE A 90 1.02 14.86 -0.06
C PHE A 90 0.43 15.45 -1.33
N ASP A 91 0.96 16.57 -1.83
CA ASP A 91 0.50 17.15 -3.10
C ASP A 91 0.72 16.15 -4.26
N LYS A 92 1.86 15.45 -4.27
CA LYS A 92 2.11 14.40 -5.28
C LYS A 92 1.16 13.20 -5.14
N MET A 93 0.83 12.80 -3.91
CA MET A 93 -0.13 11.73 -3.66
C MET A 93 -1.54 12.11 -4.11
N ALA A 94 -1.96 13.36 -3.91
CA ALA A 94 -3.25 13.84 -4.39
C ALA A 94 -3.31 13.90 -5.93
N GLU A 95 -2.20 14.26 -6.58
CA GLU A 95 -2.08 14.24 -8.05
C GLU A 95 -2.18 12.81 -8.60
N MET A 96 -1.41 11.87 -8.03
CA MET A 96 -1.38 10.47 -8.48
C MET A 96 -2.65 9.69 -8.14
N PHE A 97 -3.28 10.03 -7.01
CA PHE A 97 -4.47 9.36 -6.50
C PHE A 97 -5.51 10.41 -6.12
N PRO A 98 -6.28 10.94 -7.10
CA PRO A 98 -7.27 12.01 -6.85
C PRO A 98 -8.29 11.67 -5.76
N VAL A 99 -8.59 10.38 -5.56
CA VAL A 99 -9.44 9.87 -4.48
C VAL A 99 -8.91 10.17 -3.06
N THR A 100 -7.62 10.49 -2.93
CA THR A 100 -7.03 10.91 -1.64
C THR A 100 -7.18 12.40 -1.38
N GLY A 101 -7.58 13.18 -2.39
CA GLY A 101 -7.60 14.64 -2.34
C GLY A 101 -8.36 15.15 -1.14
N HIS A 102 -9.59 14.68 -0.89
CA HIS A 102 -10.41 15.16 0.22
C HIS A 102 -9.84 14.83 1.62
N TYR A 103 -8.99 13.80 1.74
CA TYR A 103 -8.30 13.50 2.99
C TYR A 103 -7.04 14.37 3.20
N LEU A 104 -6.46 14.92 2.14
CA LEU A 104 -5.20 15.67 2.20
C LEU A 104 -5.39 17.19 2.19
N ARG A 105 -6.64 17.65 2.21
CA ARG A 105 -6.93 19.09 2.25
C ARG A 105 -6.66 19.67 3.66
N PRO A 106 -6.35 20.97 3.75
CA PRO A 106 -6.17 21.65 5.05
C PRO A 106 -7.43 21.62 5.94
N ASP A 107 -8.61 21.54 5.32
CA ASP A 107 -9.93 21.49 5.95
C ASP A 107 -10.46 20.06 6.11
N ALA A 108 -9.63 19.04 5.85
CA ALA A 108 -10.06 17.65 5.99
C ALA A 108 -10.40 17.33 7.45
N GLU A 109 -11.44 16.52 7.67
CA GLU A 109 -11.93 16.14 9.01
C GLU A 109 -10.84 15.52 9.92
N ILE A 110 -9.84 14.88 9.30
CA ILE A 110 -8.69 14.30 10.01
C ILE A 110 -7.74 15.36 10.60
N VAL A 111 -7.86 16.63 10.22
CA VAL A 111 -7.04 17.74 10.71
C VAL A 111 -7.64 18.27 12.00
N HIS A 112 -7.07 17.84 13.14
CA HIS A 112 -7.55 18.24 14.47
C HIS A 112 -7.21 19.69 14.85
N SER A 113 -6.22 20.31 14.20
CA SER A 113 -5.83 21.70 14.45
C SER A 113 -5.60 22.44 13.12
N PRO A 114 -6.66 23.02 12.53
CA PRO A 114 -6.58 23.75 11.26
C PRO A 114 -5.61 24.95 11.33
N VAL A 115 -5.57 25.62 12.49
CA VAL A 115 -4.71 26.80 12.76
C VAL A 115 -3.21 26.46 12.70
N PHE A 116 -2.83 25.25 13.12
CA PHE A 116 -1.45 24.76 12.98
C PHE A 116 -1.08 24.56 11.51
N CYS A 117 -2.00 24.02 10.70
CA CYS A 117 -1.78 23.82 9.26
C CYS A 117 -1.71 25.13 8.46
N GLU A 118 -2.46 26.17 8.84
CA GLU A 118 -2.37 27.50 8.21
C GLU A 118 -1.04 28.19 8.49
N ARG A 119 -0.54 28.17 9.73
CA ARG A 119 0.77 28.74 10.07
C ARG A 119 1.92 28.05 9.32
N CYS A 120 1.84 26.74 9.12
CA CYS A 120 2.78 26.01 8.27
C CYS A 120 2.67 26.36 6.79
N ARG A 121 1.61 27.05 6.33
CA ARG A 121 1.49 27.55 4.95
C ARG A 121 2.05 28.96 4.83
N GLU A 122 1.73 29.85 5.77
CA GLU A 122 2.18 31.24 5.78
C GLU A 122 3.71 31.38 5.95
N GLY A 123 4.32 30.51 6.76
CA GLY A 123 5.78 30.48 6.93
C GLY A 123 6.57 30.13 5.66
N PHE A 124 5.92 29.55 4.65
CA PHE A 124 6.54 29.16 3.37
C PHE A 124 6.20 30.10 2.20
N SER A 125 5.22 31.01 2.35
CA SER A 125 4.92 32.03 1.33
C SER A 125 5.87 33.24 1.40
N ARG A 126 6.82 33.26 2.36
CA ARG A 126 7.80 34.34 2.55
C ARG A 126 9.20 34.02 2.01
N TYR A 127 9.37 32.95 1.24
CA TYR A 127 10.63 32.61 0.57
C TYR A 127 10.40 32.08 -0.84
#